data_AF-A0A059FG35-F1
#
_entry.id   AF-A0A059FG35-F1
#
_cell.length_a   1.000
_cell.length_b   1.000
_cell.length_c   1.000
_cell.angle_alpha   90.00
_cell.angle_beta   90.00
_cell.angle_gamma   90.00
#
_symmetry.space_group_name_H-M   'P 1'
#
loop_
_entity.id
_entity.type
_entity.pdbx_description
1 polymer ?
#
loop_
_entity_poly.entity_id
_entity_poly.type
_entity_poly.pdbx_seq_one_letter_code
_entity_poly.pdbx_strand_id
1 'polypeptide(L)'
;MRVVIIGLSILTLSACGAAGSETGTQDAVGPCGNIQPILNARSEGEPFGSLQGANKMMGDTPLPDTFIGMHKAFGAACTASVMDGFGAGSTIYTYSCPLFEGNSMGRDAERADAEAAFAMAASEMRACLGEAWETAEDTENGDYQVYHKFTYKPVAMADSASGFTVDPAFLEMSYTPFMRGRGGPSGWQVVLQFQAQIDAPAEE
;
A
#
# COMPACT_ATOMS: atom_id res chain seq x y z
N MET A 1 29.39 51.38 -45.32
CA MET A 1 30.49 51.13 -44.36
C MET A 1 30.11 49.88 -43.59
N ARG A 2 30.92 48.82 -43.68
CA ARG A 2 30.77 47.54 -42.96
C ARG A 2 31.14 47.72 -41.48
N VAL A 3 30.85 46.69 -40.68
CA VAL A 3 31.38 46.32 -39.32
C VAL A 3 30.30 46.45 -38.23
N VAL A 4 29.97 45.49 -37.37
CA VAL A 4 30.37 44.08 -37.16
C VAL A 4 29.23 43.39 -36.37
N ILE A 5 29.02 42.10 -36.67
CA ILE A 5 28.09 41.19 -35.99
C ILE A 5 28.73 40.68 -34.69
N ILE A 6 28.05 40.85 -33.55
CA ILE A 6 28.25 40.10 -32.30
C ILE A 6 26.84 39.56 -31.99
N GLY A 7 26.50 38.28 -32.12
CA GLY A 7 27.29 37.10 -31.80
C GLY A 7 27.00 36.64 -30.36
N LEU A 8 25.73 36.53 -29.95
CA LEU A 8 25.36 35.91 -28.68
C LEU A 8 24.61 34.61 -28.94
N SER A 9 25.39 33.54 -29.06
CA SER A 9 24.92 32.16 -29.09
C SER A 9 24.47 31.76 -27.68
N ILE A 10 23.15 31.69 -27.45
CA ILE A 10 22.61 30.99 -26.29
C ILE A 10 22.42 29.52 -26.71
N LEU A 11 23.46 28.74 -26.39
CA LEU A 11 23.40 27.28 -26.35
C LEU A 11 22.61 26.88 -25.09
N THR A 12 21.32 26.58 -25.22
CA THR A 12 20.62 25.77 -24.21
C THR A 12 20.85 24.31 -24.54
N LEU A 13 21.85 23.72 -23.89
CA LEU A 13 22.03 22.28 -23.81
C LEU A 13 20.92 21.67 -22.94
N SER A 14 20.44 20.51 -23.41
CA SER A 14 20.00 19.34 -22.63
C SER A 14 18.84 19.50 -21.64
N ALA A 15 17.66 19.04 -22.09
CA ALA A 15 16.93 18.00 -21.36
C ALA A 15 16.39 16.99 -22.41
N CYS A 16 17.29 16.12 -22.87
CA CYS A 16 16.93 14.85 -23.47
C CYS A 16 16.58 13.91 -22.30
N GLY A 17 15.30 13.58 -22.17
CA GLY A 17 14.81 12.77 -21.04
C GLY A 17 13.31 12.50 -21.12
N ALA A 18 12.75 12.42 -22.33
CA ALA A 18 11.45 11.81 -22.55
C ALA A 18 11.68 10.32 -22.82
N ALA A 19 11.85 9.54 -21.75
CA ALA A 19 11.84 8.08 -21.77
C ALA A 19 11.65 7.56 -20.34
N GLY A 20 10.40 7.36 -19.98
CA GLY A 20 9.98 6.79 -18.71
C GLY A 20 8.47 6.90 -18.67
N SER A 21 7.79 5.95 -19.28
CA SER A 21 6.34 5.83 -19.26
C SER A 21 5.83 5.96 -17.84
N GLU A 22 5.30 7.13 -17.49
CA GLU A 22 4.42 7.29 -16.34
C GLU A 22 3.11 6.64 -16.74
N THR A 23 3.01 5.34 -16.46
CA THR A 23 1.75 4.61 -16.51
C THR A 23 0.82 5.28 -15.50
N GLY A 24 -0.06 6.13 -16.04
CA GLY A 24 -1.24 6.75 -15.44
C GLY A 24 -1.24 6.91 -13.91
N THR A 25 -0.87 8.10 -13.44
CA THR A 25 -1.48 8.61 -12.21
C THR A 25 -2.95 8.84 -12.52
N GLN A 26 -3.82 7.90 -12.15
CA GLN A 26 -5.24 8.23 -11.99
C GLN A 26 -5.33 9.10 -10.75
N ASP A 27 -5.50 10.41 -10.95
CA ASP A 27 -5.82 11.32 -9.86
C ASP A 27 -7.05 10.78 -9.11
N ALA A 28 -7.00 10.81 -7.77
CA ALA A 28 -8.10 10.38 -6.92
C ALA A 28 -9.38 11.16 -7.30
N VAL A 29 -10.33 10.49 -7.98
CA VAL A 29 -11.60 11.11 -8.37
C VAL A 29 -12.59 10.98 -7.21
N GLY A 30 -12.90 12.10 -6.57
CA GLY A 30 -13.86 12.16 -5.48
C GLY A 30 -13.30 11.80 -4.10
N PRO A 31 -14.14 11.83 -3.04
CA PRO A 31 -13.69 11.72 -1.65
C PRO A 31 -13.10 10.35 -1.28
N CYS A 32 -13.25 9.35 -2.14
CA CYS A 32 -12.77 7.97 -1.94
C CYS A 32 -11.76 7.53 -2.99
N GLY A 33 -11.24 8.48 -3.78
CA GLY A 33 -10.43 8.17 -4.95
C GLY A 33 -9.12 7.44 -4.63
N ASN A 34 -8.61 7.50 -3.39
CA ASN A 34 -7.40 6.77 -3.03
C ASN A 34 -7.66 5.28 -2.82
N ILE A 35 -8.86 4.90 -2.38
CA ILE A 35 -9.15 3.51 -1.99
C ILE A 35 -10.19 2.81 -2.86
N GLN A 36 -11.05 3.55 -3.57
CA GLN A 36 -12.12 2.97 -4.38
C GLN A 36 -11.61 2.00 -5.45
N PRO A 37 -10.52 2.27 -6.20
CA PRO A 37 -9.98 1.31 -7.15
C PRO A 37 -9.56 -0.01 -6.48
N ILE A 38 -9.01 0.07 -5.27
CA ILE A 38 -8.57 -1.10 -4.50
C ILE A 38 -9.78 -1.91 -4.03
N LEU A 39 -10.83 -1.23 -3.54
CA LEU A 39 -12.08 -1.88 -3.13
C LEU A 39 -12.77 -2.60 -4.29
N ASN A 40 -12.79 -1.99 -5.48
CA ASN A 40 -13.34 -2.62 -6.68
C ASN A 40 -12.54 -3.86 -7.08
N ALA A 41 -11.20 -3.72 -7.11
CA ALA A 41 -10.32 -4.80 -7.53
C ALA A 41 -10.30 -5.97 -6.54
N ARG A 42 -10.59 -5.71 -5.26
CA ARG A 42 -10.75 -6.76 -4.23
C ARG A 42 -11.84 -7.77 -4.57
N SER A 43 -12.87 -7.36 -5.32
CA SER A 43 -14.02 -8.21 -5.68
C SER A 43 -13.89 -8.89 -7.04
N GLU A 44 -12.73 -8.80 -7.68
CA GLU A 44 -12.44 -9.49 -8.93
C GLU A 44 -12.34 -11.02 -8.73
N GLY A 45 -12.49 -11.78 -9.81
CA GLY A 45 -12.34 -13.24 -9.76
C GLY A 45 -10.94 -13.67 -9.32
N GLU A 46 -9.91 -12.91 -9.74
CA GLU A 46 -8.59 -12.90 -9.14
C GLU A 46 -8.39 -11.54 -8.45
N PRO A 47 -8.47 -11.46 -7.11
CA PRO A 47 -8.45 -10.19 -6.40
C PRO A 47 -7.19 -9.38 -6.68
N PHE A 48 -7.39 -8.08 -6.92
CA PHE A 48 -6.36 -7.10 -7.27
C PHE A 48 -5.67 -7.34 -8.62
N GLY A 49 -6.12 -8.31 -9.43
CA GLY A 49 -5.52 -8.64 -10.73
C GLY A 49 -5.40 -7.43 -11.65
N SER A 50 -6.42 -6.57 -11.71
CA SER A 50 -6.38 -5.34 -12.50
C SER A 50 -5.38 -4.28 -12.01
N LEU A 51 -4.90 -4.40 -10.78
CA LEU A 51 -3.93 -3.50 -10.15
C LEU A 51 -2.51 -4.06 -10.17
N GLN A 52 -2.29 -5.27 -10.66
CA GLN A 52 -0.97 -5.88 -10.77
C GLN A 52 -0.22 -5.31 -11.98
N GLY A 53 0.96 -4.74 -11.73
CA GLY A 53 1.92 -4.33 -12.75
C GLY A 53 2.97 -5.41 -13.01
N ALA A 54 4.19 -4.98 -13.30
CA ALA A 54 5.32 -5.90 -13.44
C ALA A 54 5.69 -6.55 -12.10
N ASN A 55 6.35 -7.72 -12.15
CA ASN A 55 6.92 -8.34 -10.95
C ASN A 55 7.86 -7.38 -10.22
N LYS A 56 7.78 -7.39 -8.89
CA LYS A 56 8.73 -6.69 -8.04
C LYS A 56 10.08 -7.39 -8.15
N MET A 57 11.15 -6.61 -8.23
CA MET A 57 12.50 -7.15 -8.39
C MET A 57 13.23 -7.20 -7.04
N MET A 58 13.99 -8.27 -6.82
CA MET A 58 15.02 -8.36 -5.78
C MET A 58 16.38 -8.44 -6.47
N GLY A 59 17.06 -7.29 -6.58
CA GLY A 59 18.19 -7.15 -7.48
C GLY A 59 17.74 -7.38 -8.92
N ASP A 60 18.37 -8.34 -9.61
CA ASP A 60 18.02 -8.71 -11.00
C ASP A 60 17.01 -9.87 -11.08
N THR A 61 16.57 -10.43 -9.95
CA THR A 61 15.65 -11.57 -9.91
C THR A 61 14.22 -11.09 -9.68
N PRO A 62 13.25 -11.46 -10.53
CA PRO A 62 11.85 -11.17 -10.27
C PRO A 62 11.36 -12.00 -9.08
N LEU A 63 10.63 -11.36 -8.17
CA LEU A 63 9.93 -12.05 -7.09
C LEU A 63 8.66 -12.67 -7.66
N PRO A 64 8.48 -14.01 -7.52
CA PRO A 64 7.23 -14.64 -7.89
C PRO A 64 6.11 -14.08 -7.02
N ASP A 65 4.93 -13.97 -7.62
CA ASP A 65 3.68 -13.65 -6.91
C ASP A 65 3.71 -12.32 -6.15
N THR A 66 4.64 -11.42 -6.49
CA THR A 66 4.75 -10.08 -5.94
C THR A 66 4.92 -9.09 -7.08
N PHE A 67 4.04 -8.10 -7.14
CA PHE A 67 3.90 -7.18 -8.25
C PHE A 67 3.93 -5.74 -7.77
N ILE A 68 4.45 -4.86 -8.61
CA ILE A 68 4.32 -3.41 -8.44
C ILE A 68 2.84 -3.06 -8.61
N GLY A 69 2.24 -2.42 -7.62
CA GLY A 69 0.86 -1.95 -7.71
C GLY A 69 0.73 -0.79 -8.70
N MET A 70 -0.24 -0.89 -9.62
CA MET A 70 -0.50 0.15 -10.63
C MET A 70 -1.25 1.35 -10.06
N HIS A 71 -2.00 1.17 -8.97
CA HIS A 71 -2.71 2.25 -8.29
C HIS A 71 -1.93 2.72 -7.06
N LYS A 72 -1.70 4.04 -6.95
CA LYS A 72 -1.01 4.66 -5.82
C LYS A 72 -2.00 5.27 -4.84
N ALA A 73 -2.28 4.59 -3.74
CA ALA A 73 -3.12 5.16 -2.68
C ALA A 73 -2.35 6.25 -1.93
N PHE A 74 -2.94 7.45 -1.81
CA PHE A 74 -2.33 8.60 -1.14
C PHE A 74 -0.95 8.96 -1.73
N GLY A 75 -0.74 8.69 -3.02
CA GLY A 75 0.54 8.90 -3.69
C GLY A 75 1.63 7.87 -3.36
N ALA A 76 1.38 6.93 -2.44
CA ALA A 76 2.33 5.89 -2.06
C ALA A 76 2.39 4.77 -3.12
N ALA A 77 3.60 4.24 -3.35
CA ALA A 77 3.79 3.09 -4.21
C ALA A 77 3.33 1.81 -3.51
N CYS A 78 2.33 1.14 -4.06
CA CYS A 78 1.77 -0.06 -3.47
C CYS A 78 2.41 -1.34 -4.05
N THR A 79 2.25 -2.45 -3.34
CA THR A 79 2.64 -3.79 -3.77
C THR A 79 1.40 -4.69 -3.76
N ALA A 80 1.18 -5.44 -4.84
CA ALA A 80 0.21 -6.52 -4.87
C ALA A 80 0.95 -7.85 -4.66
N SER A 81 0.45 -8.73 -3.80
CA SER A 81 1.07 -10.05 -3.59
C SER A 81 0.03 -11.14 -3.50
N VAL A 82 0.38 -12.32 -4.01
CA VAL A 82 -0.39 -13.55 -3.93
C VAL A 82 0.36 -14.54 -3.05
N MET A 83 -0.37 -15.19 -2.16
CA MET A 83 0.17 -16.11 -1.16
C MET A 83 -0.69 -17.38 -1.16
N ASP A 84 -0.15 -18.44 -1.74
CA ASP A 84 -0.81 -19.74 -1.82
C ASP A 84 -0.50 -20.63 -0.60
N GLY A 85 -1.39 -21.60 -0.37
CA GLY A 85 -1.15 -22.70 0.58
C GLY A 85 -1.40 -22.35 2.06
N PHE A 86 -2.21 -21.32 2.33
CA PHE A 86 -2.61 -20.98 3.70
C PHE A 86 -3.80 -21.83 4.15
N GLY A 87 -3.76 -22.35 5.38
CA GLY A 87 -4.87 -23.14 5.94
C GLY A 87 -5.23 -24.36 5.07
N ALA A 88 -6.52 -24.59 4.83
CA ALA A 88 -7.06 -25.67 4.00
C ALA A 88 -6.87 -25.45 2.47
N GLY A 89 -5.72 -24.92 2.06
CA GLY A 89 -5.41 -24.64 0.65
C GLY A 89 -5.92 -23.29 0.13
N SER A 90 -6.26 -22.36 1.02
CA SER A 90 -6.69 -21.02 0.63
C SER A 90 -5.54 -20.21 0.01
N THR A 91 -5.91 -19.33 -0.93
CA THR A 91 -5.02 -18.31 -1.51
C THR A 91 -5.39 -16.95 -0.94
N ILE A 92 -4.39 -16.22 -0.47
CA ILE A 92 -4.53 -14.87 0.07
C ILE A 92 -3.92 -13.87 -0.92
N TYR A 93 -4.72 -12.91 -1.32
CA TYR A 93 -4.33 -11.78 -2.14
C TYR A 93 -4.21 -10.56 -1.24
N THR A 94 -3.15 -9.79 -1.42
CA THR A 94 -2.90 -8.57 -0.64
C THR A 94 -2.57 -7.40 -1.56
N TYR A 95 -3.03 -6.22 -1.18
CA TYR A 95 -2.63 -4.95 -1.78
C TYR A 95 -2.20 -4.01 -0.67
N SER A 96 -0.89 -3.77 -0.56
CA SER A 96 -0.26 -3.08 0.57
C SER A 96 0.42 -1.79 0.12
N CYS A 97 0.12 -0.70 0.81
CA CYS A 97 0.61 0.64 0.52
C CYS A 97 1.31 1.20 1.77
N PRO A 98 2.65 1.31 1.78
CA PRO A 98 3.39 1.99 2.84
C PRO A 98 3.19 3.50 2.68
N LEU A 99 2.23 4.05 3.43
CA LEU A 99 1.87 5.48 3.36
C LEU A 99 2.94 6.37 3.98
N PHE A 100 3.71 5.83 4.92
CA PHE A 100 4.83 6.51 5.55
C PHE A 100 5.88 5.50 6.00
N GLU A 101 7.15 5.81 5.73
CA GLU A 101 8.32 5.08 6.24
C GLU A 101 9.36 6.09 6.72
N GLY A 102 9.49 6.21 8.03
CA GLY A 102 10.48 7.05 8.68
C GLY A 102 11.79 6.30 8.86
N ASN A 103 12.91 6.97 8.63
CA ASN A 103 14.25 6.38 8.78
C ASN A 103 14.94 6.81 10.09
N SER A 104 14.25 7.60 10.92
CA SER A 104 14.82 8.07 12.17
C SER A 104 14.91 6.98 13.23
N MET A 105 16.02 7.00 13.98
CA MET A 105 16.25 6.15 15.15
C MET A 105 15.58 6.70 16.42
N GLY A 106 15.06 7.93 16.37
CA GLY A 106 14.43 8.59 17.50
C GLY A 106 12.91 8.56 17.38
N ARG A 107 12.23 8.03 18.39
CA ARG A 107 10.76 7.93 18.43
C ARG A 107 10.05 9.26 18.20
N ASP A 108 10.59 10.36 18.73
CA ASP A 108 9.91 11.64 18.65
C ASP A 108 10.17 12.35 17.31
N ALA A 109 11.18 11.92 16.55
CA ALA A 109 11.39 12.39 15.20
C ALA A 109 10.37 11.74 14.26
N GLU A 110 9.86 12.51 13.29
CA GLU A 110 8.94 12.03 12.25
C GLU A 110 7.57 11.53 12.76
N ARG A 111 7.36 11.50 14.09
CA ARG A 111 6.10 11.11 14.72
C ARG A 111 4.92 11.90 14.18
N ALA A 112 5.06 13.22 14.08
CA ALA A 112 3.98 14.08 13.61
C ALA A 112 3.59 13.78 12.15
N ASP A 113 4.57 13.43 11.32
CA ASP A 113 4.35 13.08 9.91
C ASP A 113 3.67 11.71 9.79
N ALA A 114 4.10 10.73 10.59
CA ALA A 114 3.44 9.43 10.70
C ALA A 114 1.99 9.55 11.20
N GLU A 115 1.76 10.31 12.27
CA GLU A 115 0.42 10.58 12.81
C GLU A 115 -0.47 11.29 11.77
N ALA A 116 0.09 12.22 10.99
CA ALA A 116 -0.65 12.90 9.93
C ALA A 116 -1.03 11.95 8.78
N ALA A 117 -0.11 11.10 8.33
CA ALA A 117 -0.39 10.09 7.30
C ALA A 117 -1.47 9.09 7.76
N PHE A 118 -1.37 8.61 9.00
CA PHE A 118 -2.36 7.73 9.60
C PHE A 118 -3.73 8.43 9.71
N ALA A 119 -3.78 9.64 10.25
CA ALA A 119 -5.04 10.38 10.40
C ALA A 119 -5.73 10.68 9.06
N MET A 120 -4.95 11.01 8.03
CA MET A 120 -5.47 11.24 6.67
C MET A 120 -6.11 9.98 6.11
N ALA A 121 -5.40 8.85 6.14
CA ALA A 121 -5.93 7.59 5.64
C ALA A 121 -7.13 7.09 6.46
N ALA A 122 -7.06 7.18 7.79
CA ALA A 122 -8.16 6.80 8.68
C ALA A 122 -9.43 7.61 8.41
N SER A 123 -9.27 8.91 8.12
CA SER A 123 -10.39 9.79 7.77
C SER A 123 -11.07 9.36 6.48
N GLU A 124 -10.31 9.08 5.42
CA GLU A 124 -10.87 8.62 4.14
C GLU A 124 -11.49 7.23 4.27
N MET A 125 -10.81 6.27 4.91
CA MET A 125 -11.34 4.92 5.16
C MET A 125 -12.71 4.98 5.86
N ARG A 126 -12.82 5.79 6.92
CA ARG A 126 -14.08 5.98 7.64
C ARG A 126 -15.18 6.61 6.77
N ALA A 127 -14.83 7.59 5.95
CA ALA A 127 -15.79 8.27 5.07
C ALA A 127 -16.31 7.35 3.96
N CYS A 128 -15.48 6.39 3.50
CA CYS A 128 -15.73 5.65 2.28
C CYS A 128 -16.27 4.24 2.48
N LEU A 129 -15.90 3.55 3.57
CA LEU A 129 -16.40 2.20 3.82
C LEU A 129 -17.86 2.19 4.29
N GLY A 130 -18.32 3.25 4.96
CA GLY A 130 -19.70 3.41 5.39
C GLY A 130 -20.18 2.33 6.37
N GLU A 131 -21.51 2.15 6.47
CA GLU A 131 -22.14 1.24 7.44
C GLU A 131 -22.02 -0.24 7.08
N ALA A 132 -21.58 -0.56 5.85
CA ALA A 132 -21.37 -1.95 5.42
C ALA A 132 -20.11 -2.58 6.04
N TRP A 133 -19.32 -1.80 6.78
CA TRP A 133 -18.08 -2.22 7.40
C TRP A 133 -18.05 -1.84 8.88
N GLU A 134 -17.60 -2.80 9.70
CA GLU A 134 -17.26 -2.61 11.10
C GLU A 134 -15.80 -2.21 11.23
N THR A 135 -15.49 -1.39 12.25
CA THR A 135 -14.13 -0.97 12.57
C THR A 135 -13.78 -1.40 13.99
N ALA A 136 -12.61 -2.01 14.16
CA ALA A 136 -11.99 -2.29 15.44
C ALA A 136 -10.69 -1.49 15.57
N GLU A 137 -10.39 -1.02 16.78
CA GLU A 137 -9.18 -0.28 17.11
C GLU A 137 -8.34 -1.10 18.10
N ASP A 138 -7.04 -1.16 17.84
CA ASP A 138 -6.06 -1.76 18.72
C ASP A 138 -4.87 -0.80 18.89
N THR A 139 -4.49 -0.52 20.13
CA THR A 139 -3.41 0.41 20.49
C THR A 139 -2.25 -0.28 21.21
N GLU A 140 -2.29 -1.60 21.37
CA GLU A 140 -1.28 -2.34 22.12
C GLU A 140 -0.79 -3.56 21.34
N ASN A 141 0.53 -3.66 21.16
CA ASN A 141 1.15 -4.85 20.60
C ASN A 141 2.57 -4.98 21.18
N GLY A 142 2.88 -6.16 21.73
CA GLY A 142 4.15 -6.41 22.43
C GLY A 142 5.40 -6.34 21.55
N ASP A 143 5.23 -6.40 20.23
CA ASP A 143 6.34 -6.32 19.27
C ASP A 143 6.77 -4.88 18.96
N TYR A 144 5.93 -3.89 19.29
CA TYR A 144 6.15 -2.49 18.96
C TYR A 144 6.23 -1.60 20.20
N GLN A 145 6.99 -0.51 20.12
CA GLN A 145 7.03 0.48 21.21
C GLN A 145 5.85 1.46 21.11
N VAL A 146 5.39 1.73 19.89
CA VAL A 146 4.14 2.45 19.62
C VAL A 146 3.37 1.63 18.59
N TYR A 147 2.08 1.46 18.81
CA TYR A 147 1.20 0.73 17.91
C TYR A 147 -0.19 1.35 17.92
N HIS A 148 -0.78 1.45 16.73
CA HIS A 148 -2.16 1.83 16.54
C HIS A 148 -2.64 1.21 15.23
N LYS A 149 -3.62 0.30 15.31
CA LYS A 149 -4.22 -0.36 14.15
C LYS A 149 -5.72 -0.17 14.13
N PHE A 150 -6.25 0.26 13.00
CA PHE A 150 -7.66 0.09 12.66
C PHE A 150 -7.81 -1.12 11.76
N THR A 151 -8.69 -2.04 12.13
CA THR A 151 -9.11 -3.17 11.30
C THR A 151 -10.52 -2.93 10.81
N TYR A 152 -10.74 -3.10 9.51
CA TYR A 152 -12.04 -2.92 8.86
C TYR A 152 -12.54 -4.27 8.33
N LYS A 153 -13.77 -4.65 8.72
CA LYS A 153 -14.39 -5.92 8.34
C LYS A 153 -15.77 -5.68 7.74
N PRO A 154 -16.13 -6.25 6.58
CA PRO A 154 -17.50 -6.19 6.09
C PRO A 154 -18.46 -6.86 7.07
N VAL A 155 -19.61 -6.24 7.34
CA VAL A 155 -20.64 -6.80 8.24
C VAL A 155 -21.14 -8.15 7.74
N ALA A 156 -21.28 -8.29 6.42
CA ALA A 156 -21.75 -9.51 5.76
C ALA A 156 -20.58 -10.38 5.24
N MET A 157 -19.52 -10.52 6.04
CA MET A 157 -18.40 -11.40 5.67
C MET A 157 -18.80 -12.87 5.90
N ALA A 158 -18.64 -13.69 4.86
CA ALA A 158 -18.86 -15.12 4.98
C ALA A 158 -17.78 -15.75 5.87
N ASP A 159 -18.18 -16.77 6.63
CA ASP A 159 -17.21 -17.60 7.35
C ASP A 159 -16.34 -18.35 6.35
N SER A 160 -15.03 -18.32 6.60
CA SER A 160 -14.07 -19.12 5.85
C SER A 160 -14.27 -20.60 6.11
N ALA A 161 -14.20 -21.42 5.05
CA ALA A 161 -14.31 -22.87 5.16
C ALA A 161 -13.18 -23.48 6.01
N SER A 162 -12.03 -22.80 6.11
CA SER A 162 -10.88 -23.24 6.90
C SER A 162 -10.94 -22.82 8.38
N GLY A 163 -11.94 -22.04 8.78
CA GLY A 163 -12.02 -21.44 10.13
C GLY A 163 -10.99 -20.31 10.36
N PHE A 164 -10.17 -19.99 9.36
CA PHE A 164 -9.23 -18.88 9.37
C PHE A 164 -9.67 -17.83 8.35
N THR A 165 -9.78 -16.57 8.79
CA THR A 165 -10.15 -15.45 7.92
C THR A 165 -9.16 -14.31 8.10
N VAL A 166 -8.58 -13.84 6.99
CA VAL A 166 -7.72 -12.66 6.99
C VAL A 166 -8.49 -11.38 7.32
N ASP A 167 -7.80 -10.41 7.93
CA ASP A 167 -8.36 -9.06 8.11
C ASP A 167 -8.55 -8.39 6.73
N PRO A 168 -9.78 -8.11 6.28
CA PRO A 168 -10.08 -7.65 4.92
C PRO A 168 -9.44 -6.33 4.55
N ALA A 169 -9.32 -5.41 5.51
CA ALA A 169 -8.50 -4.23 5.38
C ALA A 169 -8.00 -3.79 6.76
N PHE A 170 -6.82 -3.21 6.81
CA PHE A 170 -6.32 -2.55 8.02
C PHE A 170 -5.44 -1.36 7.68
N LEU A 171 -5.43 -0.40 8.61
CA LEU A 171 -4.49 0.71 8.64
C LEU A 171 -3.70 0.59 9.94
N GLU A 172 -2.39 0.45 9.83
CA GLU A 172 -1.49 0.27 10.97
C GLU A 172 -0.47 1.41 11.01
N MET A 173 -0.27 1.99 12.18
CA MET A 173 0.85 2.86 12.51
C MET A 173 1.65 2.21 13.62
N SER A 174 2.96 2.12 13.44
CA SER A 174 3.85 1.54 14.44
C SER A 174 5.19 2.25 14.50
N TYR A 175 5.86 2.12 15.64
CA TYR A 175 7.26 2.50 15.79
C TYR A 175 8.07 1.34 16.37
N THR A 176 9.12 0.96 15.62
CA THR A 176 10.08 -0.08 16.02
C THR A 176 11.46 0.55 16.21
N PRO A 177 12.04 0.54 17.43
CA PRO A 177 13.38 1.05 17.62
C PRO A 177 14.44 0.16 16.95
N PHE A 178 15.54 0.78 16.54
CA PHE A 178 16.70 0.09 15.97
C PHE A 178 17.20 -1.01 16.94
N MET A 179 17.30 -2.24 16.46
CA MET A 179 17.68 -3.48 17.20
C MET A 179 16.65 -4.16 18.12
N ARG A 180 15.36 -3.78 18.10
CA ARG A 180 14.30 -4.55 18.80
C ARG A 180 13.35 -5.36 17.90
N GLY A 181 13.43 -5.24 16.58
CA GLY A 181 12.52 -5.94 15.66
C GLY A 181 12.97 -7.36 15.28
N ARG A 182 12.01 -8.27 15.03
CA ARG A 182 12.23 -9.59 14.38
C ARG A 182 12.51 -9.47 12.87
N GLY A 183 13.38 -8.55 12.46
CA GLY A 183 13.79 -8.38 11.06
C GLY A 183 12.89 -7.46 10.19
N GLY A 184 11.95 -6.73 10.79
CA GLY A 184 11.19 -5.66 10.11
C GLY A 184 11.95 -4.33 10.06
N PRO A 185 11.49 -3.34 9.27
CA PRO A 185 12.11 -2.03 9.17
C PRO A 185 12.08 -1.31 10.52
N SER A 186 13.20 -0.69 10.90
CA SER A 186 13.25 0.20 12.06
C SER A 186 12.71 1.58 11.70
N GLY A 187 12.08 2.25 12.67
CA GLY A 187 11.53 3.59 12.50
C GLY A 187 10.01 3.61 12.60
N TRP A 188 9.42 4.73 12.19
CA TRP A 188 7.97 4.88 12.07
C TRP A 188 7.48 4.26 10.78
N GLN A 189 6.35 3.57 10.85
CA GLN A 189 5.68 3.03 9.68
C GLN A 189 4.20 3.35 9.74
N VAL A 190 3.62 3.66 8.58
CA VAL A 190 2.17 3.68 8.37
C VAL A 190 1.86 2.84 7.15
N VAL A 191 1.09 1.78 7.33
CA VAL A 191 0.75 0.82 6.27
C VAL A 191 -0.77 0.71 6.15
N LEU A 192 -1.27 0.92 4.94
CA LEU A 192 -2.64 0.58 4.56
C LEU A 192 -2.61 -0.69 3.74
N GLN A 193 -3.38 -1.69 4.14
CA GLN A 193 -3.44 -2.96 3.43
C GLN A 193 -4.87 -3.45 3.25
N PHE A 194 -5.15 -3.98 2.06
CA PHE A 194 -6.38 -4.70 1.73
C PHE A 194 -6.06 -6.16 1.45
N GLN A 195 -6.96 -7.05 1.84
CA GLN A 195 -6.81 -8.49 1.69
C GLN A 195 -8.09 -9.13 1.17
N ALA A 196 -7.93 -10.14 0.32
CA ALA A 196 -8.98 -11.05 -0.09
C ALA A 196 -8.48 -12.48 0.06
N GLN A 197 -9.36 -13.38 0.48
CA GLN A 197 -9.08 -14.79 0.62
C GLN A 197 -10.03 -15.55 -0.29
N ILE A 198 -9.47 -16.47 -1.07
CA ILE A 198 -10.23 -17.43 -1.85
C ILE A 198 -9.91 -18.80 -1.26
N ASP A 199 -10.92 -19.46 -0.71
CA ASP A 199 -10.79 -20.83 -0.24
C ASP A 199 -10.70 -21.78 -1.43
N ALA A 200 -9.87 -22.82 -1.32
CA ALA A 200 -9.88 -23.90 -2.31
C ALA A 200 -11.29 -24.51 -2.37
N PRO A 201 -11.77 -24.91 -3.57
CA PRO A 201 -13.00 -25.69 -3.65
C PRO A 201 -12.84 -26.93 -2.78
N ALA A 202 -13.84 -27.22 -1.94
CA ALA A 202 -13.84 -28.41 -1.11
C ALA A 202 -13.64 -29.64 -2.00
N GLU A 203 -12.62 -30.46 -1.72
CA GLU A 203 -12.51 -31.77 -2.36
C GLU A 203 -13.73 -32.61 -1.94
N GLU A 204 -14.57 -32.97 -2.91
CA GLU A 204 -15.74 -33.86 -2.73
C GLU A 204 -15.33 -35.32 -2.45
#